data_AF-A0A3Q2X7Y0-F1
#
_entry.id   AF-A0A3Q2X7Y0-F1
#
_cell.length_a   1.000
_cell.length_b   1.000
_cell.length_c   1.000
_cell.angle_alpha   90.00
_cell.angle_beta   90.00
_cell.angle_gamma   90.00
#
_symmetry.space_group_name_H-M   'P 1'
#
loop_
_entity.id
_entity.type
_entity.pdbx_description
1 polymer ?
#
loop_
_entity_poly.entity_id
_entity_poly.type
_entity_poly.pdbx_seq_one_letter_code
_entity_poly.pdbx_strand_id
1 'polypeptide(L)'
;LYVVLILHHLQAPNFGFISYSDQTPNSNAPQNFGHSKVLLVDKSGTGIWLLHSTPKFPYAKDENSFWPSNGVKNAQTFICVTFPYDQFKKIGKHLQYIRAFPFDHRIPGDFHTELQDVVNKADVPPDDNFQQLSSNNRFNFYSIAKNIQSSADGGDLYVTISQRVSSDLLVQTWGCQAGRDTSFCRKNKFKVENIKMIETSLSQWKNTQDHSKWCVAKDPENNWMCVADVNRAQSQYTRRGGALCINDKRIKDIFKNLAKESEDCQNRSLLDILDVLNLRNFLNILNPDCDP
;
A
#
# COMPACT_ATOMS: atom_id res chain seq x y z
N LEU A 1 15.90 3.28 8.68
CA LEU A 1 16.66 2.55 7.63
C LEU A 1 17.67 1.52 8.18
N TYR A 2 18.16 1.67 9.42
CA TYR A 2 18.89 0.64 10.20
C TYR A 2 18.15 -0.71 10.42
N VAL A 3 16.87 -0.79 10.06
CA VAL A 3 15.96 -1.92 10.31
C VAL A 3 16.40 -3.20 9.58
N VAL A 4 16.90 -3.09 8.35
CA VAL A 4 17.32 -4.29 7.57
C VAL A 4 18.74 -4.73 7.95
N LEU A 5 19.62 -3.80 8.34
CA LEU A 5 20.98 -4.07 8.81
C LEU A 5 21.00 -4.95 10.08
N ILE A 6 19.97 -4.83 10.93
CA ILE A 6 19.84 -5.59 12.18
C ILE A 6 19.55 -7.09 11.97
N LEU A 7 19.12 -7.51 10.76
CA LEU A 7 18.84 -8.92 10.45
C LEU A 7 20.08 -9.83 10.57
N HIS A 8 21.30 -9.26 10.56
CA HIS A 8 22.57 -9.98 10.66
C HIS A 8 22.92 -10.50 12.05
N HIS A 9 22.41 -9.89 13.12
CA HIS A 9 22.97 -10.08 14.46
C HIS A 9 21.98 -10.45 15.56
N LEU A 10 20.69 -10.61 15.24
CA LEU A 10 19.68 -10.97 16.24
C LEU A 10 19.30 -12.45 16.15
N GLN A 11 20.15 -13.31 16.69
CA GLN A 11 19.76 -14.68 17.07
C GLN A 11 19.04 -14.73 18.43
N ALA A 12 18.75 -13.57 19.02
CA ALA A 12 18.06 -13.49 20.31
C ALA A 12 16.74 -14.29 20.26
N PRO A 13 16.42 -15.05 21.31
CA PRO A 13 15.21 -15.89 21.36
C PRO A 13 13.92 -15.05 21.24
N ASN A 14 13.97 -13.79 21.69
CA ASN A 14 12.83 -12.88 21.65
C ASN A 14 12.68 -12.13 20.32
N PHE A 15 13.55 -12.35 19.33
CA PHE A 15 13.51 -11.64 18.06
C PHE A 15 12.94 -12.47 16.92
N GLY A 16 12.01 -11.88 16.16
CA GLY A 16 11.47 -12.44 14.93
C GLY A 16 11.31 -11.40 13.83
N PHE A 17 11.20 -11.87 12.59
CA PHE A 17 10.96 -11.00 11.43
C PHE A 17 10.19 -11.71 10.33
N ILE A 18 9.51 -10.92 9.49
CA ILE A 18 8.87 -11.35 8.25
C ILE A 18 9.14 -10.29 7.18
N SER A 19 9.87 -10.66 6.14
CA SER A 19 9.97 -9.91 4.89
C SER A 19 9.03 -10.56 3.87
N TYR A 20 8.13 -9.77 3.30
CA TYR A 20 7.12 -10.27 2.37
C TYR A 20 6.94 -9.35 1.17
N SER A 21 6.69 -9.94 -0.01
CA SER A 21 6.57 -9.23 -1.28
C SER A 21 5.97 -10.10 -2.37
N ASP A 22 5.18 -9.49 -3.26
CA ASP A 22 4.78 -10.09 -4.52
C ASP A 22 5.87 -10.01 -5.60
N GLN A 23 6.87 -9.13 -5.42
CA GLN A 23 8.06 -9.01 -6.25
C GLN A 23 9.29 -9.17 -5.33
N THR A 24 9.61 -10.42 -5.01
CA THR A 24 10.75 -10.75 -4.13
C THR A 24 12.08 -10.49 -4.86
N PRO A 25 13.21 -10.41 -4.15
CA PRO A 25 14.52 -10.23 -4.79
C PRO A 25 14.85 -11.28 -5.86
N ASN A 26 14.40 -12.52 -5.67
CA ASN A 26 14.79 -13.67 -6.49
C ASN A 26 13.66 -14.23 -7.37
N SER A 27 12.41 -13.81 -7.17
CA SER A 27 11.23 -14.32 -7.91
C SER A 27 9.99 -13.44 -7.76
N ASN A 28 8.98 -13.66 -8.60
CA ASN A 28 7.65 -13.07 -8.44
C ASN A 28 6.73 -14.06 -7.70
N ALA A 29 5.92 -13.55 -6.76
CA ALA A 29 4.87 -14.35 -6.13
C ALA A 29 3.67 -14.53 -7.09
N PRO A 30 2.83 -15.57 -6.89
CA PRO A 30 1.58 -15.69 -7.62
C PRO A 30 0.68 -14.47 -7.45
N GLN A 31 -0.15 -14.15 -8.46
CA GLN A 31 -0.93 -12.90 -8.52
C GLN A 31 -1.90 -12.68 -7.35
N ASN A 32 -2.30 -13.74 -6.63
CA ASN A 32 -3.21 -13.67 -5.49
C ASN A 32 -2.57 -13.16 -4.18
N PHE A 33 -1.27 -12.88 -4.15
CA PHE A 33 -0.58 -12.31 -2.98
C PHE A 33 -0.45 -10.78 -3.03
N GLY A 34 -0.44 -10.15 -1.85
CA GLY A 34 -0.31 -8.71 -1.66
C GLY A 34 1.12 -8.16 -1.76
N HIS A 35 1.25 -6.83 -1.77
CA HIS A 35 2.47 -6.12 -2.15
C HIS A 35 3.46 -5.87 -0.98
N SER A 36 4.74 -5.67 -1.32
CA SER A 36 5.95 -5.73 -0.46
C SER A 36 5.99 -4.87 0.81
N LYS A 37 6.54 -5.43 1.92
CA LYS A 37 6.80 -4.78 3.23
C LYS A 37 7.77 -5.59 4.11
N VAL A 38 8.19 -5.00 5.24
CA VAL A 38 9.02 -5.63 6.27
C VAL A 38 8.38 -5.51 7.66
N LEU A 39 8.44 -6.59 8.44
CA LEU A 39 8.02 -6.67 9.84
C LEU A 39 9.19 -7.16 10.70
N LEU A 40 9.54 -6.42 11.75
CA LEU A 40 10.47 -6.85 12.80
C LEU A 40 9.78 -6.86 14.15
N VAL A 41 10.09 -7.83 15.00
CA VAL A 41 9.37 -8.02 16.25
C VAL A 41 10.34 -8.43 17.36
N ASP A 42 10.35 -7.67 18.46
CA ASP A 42 10.90 -8.12 19.74
C ASP A 42 9.74 -8.45 20.69
N LYS A 43 9.58 -9.73 21.03
CA LYS A 43 8.54 -10.26 21.90
C LYS A 43 8.60 -9.67 23.31
N SER A 44 9.76 -9.19 23.76
CA SER A 44 9.94 -8.62 25.10
C SER A 44 9.53 -7.15 25.22
N GLY A 45 9.19 -6.50 24.11
CA GLY A 45 8.80 -5.09 24.14
C GLY A 45 8.02 -4.65 22.90
N THR A 46 8.75 -4.25 21.87
CA THR A 46 8.17 -3.60 20.69
C THR A 46 8.62 -4.25 19.40
N GLY A 47 7.88 -4.03 18.32
CA GLY A 47 8.34 -4.30 16.98
C GLY A 47 8.13 -3.11 16.06
N ILE A 48 8.62 -3.24 14.84
CA ILE A 48 8.49 -2.26 13.76
C ILE A 48 7.71 -2.90 12.61
N TRP A 49 6.73 -2.17 12.10
CA TRP A 49 6.09 -2.47 10.83
C TRP A 49 6.44 -1.38 9.82
N LEU A 50 7.10 -1.79 8.73
CA LEU A 50 7.58 -0.93 7.65
C LEU A 50 6.84 -1.26 6.35
N LEU A 51 5.95 -0.37 5.90
CA LEU A 51 5.33 -0.47 4.59
C LEU A 51 6.12 0.37 3.59
N HIS A 52 6.30 -0.13 2.37
CA HIS A 52 6.94 0.62 1.30
C HIS A 52 6.43 0.22 -0.10
N SER A 53 6.73 1.04 -1.10
CA SER A 53 6.38 0.76 -2.49
C SER A 53 7.53 0.26 -3.36
N THR A 54 8.76 0.22 -2.82
CA THR A 54 9.98 -0.18 -3.56
C THR A 54 9.96 -1.66 -3.97
N PRO A 55 9.98 -1.98 -5.28
CA PRO A 55 10.05 -3.35 -5.76
C PRO A 55 11.39 -4.02 -5.42
N LYS A 56 11.41 -5.35 -5.27
CA LYS A 56 12.62 -6.15 -5.00
C LYS A 56 13.43 -5.71 -3.76
N PHE A 57 12.78 -4.98 -2.86
CA PHE A 57 13.36 -4.51 -1.61
C PHE A 57 12.74 -5.25 -0.42
N PRO A 58 13.53 -5.56 0.63
CA PRO A 58 14.99 -5.41 0.70
C PRO A 58 15.73 -6.45 -0.15
N TYR A 59 16.81 -6.05 -0.84
CA TYR A 59 17.64 -6.95 -1.65
C TYR A 59 18.69 -7.61 -0.75
N ALA A 60 18.39 -8.83 -0.32
CA ALA A 60 19.28 -9.68 0.47
C ALA A 60 19.82 -9.03 1.77
N LYS A 61 20.54 -9.85 2.54
CA LYS A 61 21.23 -9.45 3.77
C LYS A 61 22.60 -8.83 3.39
N ASP A 62 22.68 -7.97 2.38
CA ASP A 62 23.94 -7.34 1.97
C ASP A 62 23.89 -5.84 2.22
N GLU A 63 24.73 -5.39 3.15
CA GLU A 63 24.82 -3.97 3.54
C GLU A 63 25.28 -3.09 2.37
N ASN A 64 26.02 -3.66 1.41
CA ASN A 64 26.55 -2.95 0.25
C ASN A 64 25.55 -2.85 -0.91
N SER A 65 24.44 -3.61 -0.85
CA SER A 65 23.43 -3.71 -1.93
C SER A 65 22.02 -3.39 -1.44
N PHE A 66 21.90 -2.61 -0.36
CA PHE A 66 20.63 -2.34 0.33
C PHE A 66 19.54 -1.72 -0.56
N TRP A 67 19.92 -0.76 -1.41
CA TRP A 67 18.97 -0.06 -2.28
C TRP A 67 19.00 -0.66 -3.69
N PRO A 68 17.87 -1.20 -4.20
CA PRO A 68 17.87 -1.81 -5.52
C PRO A 68 17.92 -0.72 -6.60
N SER A 69 18.62 -0.99 -7.69
CA SER A 69 18.80 -0.03 -8.80
C SER A 69 17.48 0.45 -9.40
N ASN A 70 16.44 -0.40 -9.41
CA ASN A 70 15.09 -0.06 -9.85
C ASN A 70 14.35 0.91 -8.89
N GLY A 71 14.79 1.04 -7.64
CA GLY A 71 14.23 1.96 -6.66
C GLY A 71 14.62 3.43 -6.91
N VAL A 72 15.62 3.67 -7.77
CA VAL A 72 16.12 5.03 -8.09
C VAL A 72 15.25 5.74 -9.14
N LYS A 73 14.60 4.99 -10.04
CA LYS A 73 13.86 5.55 -11.19
C LYS A 73 12.57 6.26 -10.80
N ASN A 74 11.84 5.72 -9.83
CA ASN A 74 10.49 6.18 -9.49
C ASN A 74 10.42 6.58 -8.02
N ALA A 75 9.67 7.64 -7.73
CA ALA A 75 9.37 8.04 -6.36
C ALA A 75 8.69 6.90 -5.59
N GLN A 76 8.95 6.84 -4.28
CA GLN A 76 8.48 5.79 -3.39
C GLN A 76 7.94 6.41 -2.11
N THR A 77 7.09 5.67 -1.38
CA THR A 77 6.70 6.02 -0.02
C THR A 77 7.13 4.94 0.94
N PHE A 78 7.54 5.36 2.13
CA PHE A 78 7.82 4.50 3.28
C PHE A 78 7.04 5.02 4.48
N ILE A 79 6.44 4.12 5.25
CA ILE A 79 5.91 4.42 6.58
C ILE A 79 6.42 3.36 7.56
N CYS A 80 6.98 3.82 8.67
CA CYS A 80 7.63 3.00 9.68
C CYS A 80 7.00 3.32 11.02
N VAL A 81 6.35 2.34 11.65
CA VAL A 81 5.66 2.53 12.93
C VAL A 81 6.12 1.49 13.93
N THR A 82 6.48 1.96 15.11
CA THR A 82 6.80 1.10 16.26
C THR A 82 5.52 0.79 17.02
N PHE A 83 5.24 -0.50 17.23
CA PHE A 83 4.10 -0.98 17.98
C PHE A 83 4.56 -1.82 19.18
N PRO A 84 3.83 -1.82 20.31
CA PRO A 84 4.04 -2.82 21.35
C PRO A 84 3.72 -4.21 20.82
N TYR A 85 4.35 -5.24 21.40
CA TYR A 85 4.25 -6.62 20.92
C TYR A 85 2.81 -7.15 20.82
N ASP A 86 1.92 -6.74 21.72
CA ASP A 86 0.51 -7.16 21.73
C ASP A 86 -0.25 -6.79 20.45
N GLN A 87 0.13 -5.69 19.78
CA GLN A 87 -0.45 -5.27 18.51
C GLN A 87 -0.08 -6.22 17.36
N PHE A 88 0.98 -7.02 17.50
CA PHE A 88 1.41 -7.94 16.44
C PHE A 88 0.47 -9.11 16.23
N LYS A 89 -0.42 -9.40 17.20
CA LYS A 89 -1.58 -10.25 16.98
C LYS A 89 -2.48 -9.69 15.87
N LYS A 90 -2.84 -8.41 15.99
CA LYS A 90 -3.68 -7.68 15.03
C LYS A 90 -2.98 -7.49 13.69
N ILE A 91 -1.71 -7.07 13.71
CA ILE A 91 -0.91 -6.91 12.50
C ILE A 91 -0.78 -8.26 11.77
N GLY A 92 -0.46 -9.35 12.47
CA GLY A 92 -0.41 -10.69 11.90
C GLY A 92 -1.73 -11.08 11.22
N LYS A 93 -2.86 -10.77 11.85
CA LYS A 93 -4.19 -11.00 11.24
C LYS A 93 -4.38 -10.19 9.96
N HIS A 94 -4.02 -8.91 9.96
CA HIS A 94 -4.05 -8.07 8.76
C HIS A 94 -3.18 -8.65 7.63
N LEU A 95 -1.99 -9.16 7.95
CA LEU A 95 -1.10 -9.80 6.97
C LEU A 95 -1.72 -11.05 6.33
N GLN A 96 -2.49 -11.82 7.08
CA GLN A 96 -3.27 -12.94 6.54
C GLN A 96 -4.35 -12.44 5.57
N TYR A 97 -5.09 -11.39 5.95
CA TYR A 97 -6.16 -10.82 5.11
C TYR A 97 -5.65 -10.29 3.76
N ILE A 98 -4.48 -9.66 3.75
CA ILE A 98 -3.86 -9.19 2.50
C ILE A 98 -3.09 -10.29 1.76
N ARG A 99 -3.08 -11.52 2.28
CA ARG A 99 -2.23 -12.64 1.82
C ARG A 99 -0.82 -12.16 1.54
N ALA A 100 -0.14 -11.66 2.57
CA ALA A 100 1.27 -11.32 2.50
C ALA A 100 2.08 -12.55 2.04
N PHE A 101 2.99 -12.40 1.08
CA PHE A 101 3.86 -13.49 0.62
C PHE A 101 5.23 -13.42 1.31
N PRO A 102 5.45 -14.14 2.42
CA PRO A 102 6.75 -14.17 3.09
C PRO A 102 7.81 -14.83 2.20
N PHE A 103 8.94 -14.15 2.03
CA PHE A 103 10.09 -14.65 1.26
C PHE A 103 11.36 -14.83 2.09
N ASP A 104 11.47 -14.14 3.23
CA ASP A 104 12.51 -14.35 4.25
C ASP A 104 11.87 -14.10 5.61
N HIS A 105 12.04 -15.02 6.56
CA HIS A 105 11.38 -14.92 7.86
C HIS A 105 12.07 -15.76 8.94
N ARG A 106 11.87 -15.35 10.19
CA ARG A 106 12.15 -16.15 11.38
C ARG A 106 11.09 -15.79 12.41
N ILE A 107 10.17 -16.71 12.68
CA ILE A 107 9.14 -16.55 13.72
C ILE A 107 9.21 -17.77 14.64
N PRO A 108 9.79 -17.64 15.85
CA PRO A 108 9.80 -18.70 16.84
C PRO A 108 8.37 -19.15 17.23
N GLY A 109 8.22 -20.43 17.61
CA GLY A 109 6.90 -21.05 17.86
C GLY A 109 6.15 -20.53 19.09
N ASP A 110 6.81 -19.73 19.93
CA ASP A 110 6.22 -19.08 21.09
C ASP A 110 5.75 -17.64 20.79
N PHE A 111 5.81 -17.18 19.53
CA PHE A 111 5.22 -15.91 19.09
C PHE A 111 3.70 -16.03 18.87
N HIS A 112 3.00 -14.91 18.72
CA HIS A 112 1.58 -14.92 18.34
C HIS A 112 1.30 -15.85 17.15
N THR A 113 0.29 -16.72 17.28
CA THR A 113 -0.12 -17.68 16.25
C THR A 113 -0.41 -16.98 14.92
N GLU A 114 -0.95 -15.76 14.95
CA GLU A 114 -1.23 -15.00 13.75
C GLU A 114 0.01 -14.68 12.92
N LEU A 115 1.18 -14.50 13.55
CA LEU A 115 2.46 -14.33 12.84
C LEU A 115 2.97 -15.66 12.28
N GLN A 116 2.72 -16.77 13.00
CA GLN A 116 3.05 -18.12 12.53
C GLN A 116 2.20 -18.49 11.31
N ASP A 117 0.91 -18.16 11.32
CA ASP A 117 -0.02 -18.37 10.22
C ASP A 117 0.37 -17.59 8.95
N VAL A 118 0.94 -16.39 9.11
CA VAL A 118 1.48 -15.60 7.99
C VAL A 118 2.63 -16.35 7.32
N VAL A 119 3.60 -16.86 8.09
CA VAL A 119 4.74 -17.60 7.51
C VAL A 119 4.30 -18.91 6.86
N ASN A 120 3.27 -19.55 7.43
CA ASN A 120 2.63 -20.74 6.88
C ASN A 120 1.66 -20.46 5.72
N LYS A 121 1.47 -19.19 5.34
CA LYS A 121 0.60 -18.74 4.23
C LYS A 121 -0.85 -19.20 4.39
N ALA A 122 -1.37 -19.20 5.62
CA ALA A 122 -2.75 -19.54 5.90
C ALA A 122 -3.72 -18.66 5.09
N ASP A 123 -4.74 -19.27 4.49
CA ASP A 123 -5.76 -18.55 3.73
C ASP A 123 -6.92 -18.18 4.64
N VAL A 124 -7.05 -16.88 4.90
CA VAL A 124 -8.08 -16.35 5.79
C VAL A 124 -8.86 -15.26 5.05
N PRO A 125 -10.19 -15.37 4.95
CA PRO A 125 -10.99 -14.31 4.40
C PRO A 125 -10.96 -13.08 5.33
N PRO A 126 -10.91 -11.85 4.77
CA PRO A 126 -11.08 -10.63 5.54
C PRO A 126 -12.43 -10.62 6.26
N ASP A 127 -12.43 -10.15 7.51
CA ASP A 127 -13.63 -10.00 8.36
C ASP A 127 -13.93 -8.50 8.56
N ASP A 128 -13.36 -7.88 9.61
CA ASP A 128 -13.35 -6.43 9.78
C ASP A 128 -12.18 -5.80 9.01
N ASN A 129 -12.53 -5.05 7.97
CA ASN A 129 -11.59 -4.36 7.11
C ASN A 129 -11.09 -3.03 7.70
N PHE A 130 -11.32 -2.70 8.98
CA PHE A 130 -10.78 -1.47 9.56
C PHE A 130 -10.40 -1.62 11.03
N GLN A 131 -9.24 -2.20 11.24
CA GLN A 131 -8.74 -2.59 12.55
C GLN A 131 -7.88 -1.49 13.16
N GLN A 132 -8.28 -1.00 14.34
CA GLN A 132 -7.46 -0.06 15.10
C GLN A 132 -6.23 -0.73 15.72
N LEU A 133 -5.09 -0.05 15.56
CA LEU A 133 -3.77 -0.35 16.12
C LEU A 133 -3.30 0.84 16.96
N SER A 134 -2.62 0.59 18.07
CA SER A 134 -2.03 1.66 18.89
C SER A 134 -0.51 1.56 18.89
N SER A 135 0.17 2.61 18.39
CA SER A 135 1.63 2.67 18.38
C SER A 135 2.22 2.73 19.78
N ASN A 136 3.54 2.56 19.90
CA ASN A 136 4.23 2.60 21.19
C ASN A 136 4.03 3.94 21.93
N ASN A 137 3.89 5.03 21.17
CA ASN A 137 3.60 6.37 21.71
C ASN A 137 2.09 6.68 21.77
N ARG A 138 1.23 5.65 21.71
CA ARG A 138 -0.23 5.74 21.82
C ARG A 138 -0.93 6.53 20.70
N PHE A 139 -0.28 6.69 19.54
CA PHE A 139 -0.97 7.18 18.34
C PHE A 139 -1.80 6.05 17.72
N ASN A 140 -3.03 6.37 17.32
CA ASN A 140 -3.91 5.40 16.67
C ASN A 140 -3.64 5.34 15.17
N PHE A 141 -3.43 4.11 14.70
CA PHE A 141 -3.37 3.74 13.29
C PHE A 141 -4.50 2.76 12.98
N TYR A 142 -4.83 2.60 11.71
CA TYR A 142 -5.93 1.73 11.28
C TYR A 142 -5.49 0.93 10.08
N SER A 143 -5.47 -0.40 10.19
CA SER A 143 -5.18 -1.28 9.08
C SER A 143 -6.47 -1.67 8.37
N ILE A 144 -6.45 -1.64 7.03
CA ILE A 144 -7.60 -1.97 6.19
C ILE A 144 -7.21 -2.94 5.10
N ALA A 145 -7.92 -4.06 5.01
CA ALA A 145 -7.80 -4.99 3.88
C ALA A 145 -9.05 -4.83 3.00
N LYS A 146 -8.92 -4.99 1.69
CA LYS A 146 -10.08 -4.98 0.80
C LYS A 146 -10.61 -6.39 0.52
N ASN A 147 -11.89 -6.45 0.17
CA ASN A 147 -12.47 -7.63 -0.44
C ASN A 147 -11.97 -7.79 -1.89
N ILE A 148 -12.12 -9.00 -2.43
CA ILE A 148 -11.87 -9.28 -3.83
C ILE A 148 -13.21 -9.24 -4.57
N GLN A 149 -13.33 -8.34 -5.53
CA GLN A 149 -14.46 -8.27 -6.46
C GLN A 149 -13.95 -7.84 -7.83
N SER A 150 -14.67 -8.17 -8.91
CA SER A 150 -14.31 -7.76 -10.27
C SER A 150 -14.67 -6.32 -10.60
N SER A 151 -15.61 -5.72 -9.87
CA SER A 151 -16.07 -4.33 -10.03
C SER A 151 -15.31 -3.37 -9.11
N ALA A 152 -15.11 -2.13 -9.57
CA ALA A 152 -14.50 -1.07 -8.77
C ALA A 152 -15.19 -0.84 -7.42
N ASP A 153 -16.53 -0.94 -7.36
CA ASP A 153 -17.33 -0.68 -6.16
C ASP A 153 -16.94 -1.50 -4.92
N GLY A 154 -16.37 -2.69 -5.09
CA GLY A 154 -15.87 -3.52 -3.99
C GLY A 154 -14.49 -4.13 -4.19
N GLY A 155 -13.90 -3.99 -5.38
CA GLY A 155 -12.54 -4.44 -5.70
C GLY A 155 -11.49 -3.34 -5.65
N ASP A 156 -11.88 -2.07 -5.79
CA ASP A 156 -10.94 -0.94 -5.61
C ASP A 156 -10.75 -0.67 -4.11
N LEU A 157 -9.50 -0.83 -3.64
CA LEU A 157 -9.13 -0.56 -2.24
C LEU A 157 -9.51 0.87 -1.85
N TYR A 158 -9.30 1.82 -2.75
CA TYR A 158 -9.49 3.23 -2.44
C TYR A 158 -10.97 3.62 -2.38
N VAL A 159 -11.84 2.91 -3.12
CA VAL A 159 -13.30 3.02 -2.95
C VAL A 159 -13.74 2.42 -1.61
N THR A 160 -13.10 1.32 -1.17
CA THR A 160 -13.36 0.75 0.15
C THR A 160 -12.93 1.72 1.26
N ILE A 161 -11.75 2.36 1.12
CA ILE A 161 -11.27 3.36 2.06
C ILE A 161 -12.21 4.58 2.08
N SER A 162 -12.62 5.11 0.93
CA SER A 162 -13.48 6.31 0.86
C SER A 162 -14.82 6.11 1.56
N GLN A 163 -15.41 4.92 1.41
CA GLN A 163 -16.61 4.52 2.12
C GLN A 163 -16.36 4.43 3.63
N ARG A 164 -15.24 3.82 4.05
CA ARG A 164 -14.94 3.61 5.46
C ARG A 164 -14.66 4.92 6.20
N VAL A 165 -13.96 5.84 5.56
CA VAL A 165 -13.61 7.15 6.13
C VAL A 165 -14.63 8.25 5.83
N SER A 166 -15.67 7.92 5.05
CA SER A 166 -16.75 8.83 4.65
C SER A 166 -16.24 10.13 4.03
N SER A 167 -15.34 10.03 3.04
CA SER A 167 -14.80 11.20 2.34
C SER A 167 -14.42 10.88 0.90
N ASP A 168 -14.53 11.88 0.04
CA ASP A 168 -13.83 11.91 -1.24
C ASP A 168 -12.31 11.82 -0.99
N LEU A 169 -11.59 11.11 -1.86
CA LEU A 169 -10.16 10.88 -1.74
C LEU A 169 -9.40 11.37 -2.96
N LEU A 170 -8.23 11.97 -2.72
CA LEU A 170 -7.16 12.09 -3.72
C LEU A 170 -6.24 10.88 -3.58
N VAL A 171 -5.89 10.26 -4.71
CA VAL A 171 -5.15 8.99 -4.72
C VAL A 171 -3.95 9.01 -5.66
N GLN A 172 -2.78 8.72 -5.10
CA GLN A 172 -1.56 8.47 -5.83
C GLN A 172 -1.34 6.96 -5.98
N THR A 173 -1.15 6.53 -7.24
CA THR A 173 -0.72 5.18 -7.65
C THR A 173 0.05 5.29 -8.95
N TRP A 174 0.81 4.24 -9.31
CA TRP A 174 1.65 4.27 -10.49
C TRP A 174 0.87 4.49 -11.79
N GLY A 175 1.19 5.59 -12.48
CA GLY A 175 0.52 6.03 -13.70
C GLY A 175 0.70 5.10 -14.90
N CYS A 176 1.76 4.28 -14.90
CA CYS A 176 2.08 3.34 -15.98
C CYS A 176 1.56 1.91 -15.74
N GLN A 177 0.70 1.70 -14.74
CA GLN A 177 0.06 0.40 -14.56
C GLN A 177 -0.82 0.08 -15.79
N ALA A 178 -0.54 -1.02 -16.47
CA ALA A 178 -1.38 -1.48 -17.58
C ALA A 178 -2.84 -1.65 -17.12
N GLY A 179 -3.78 -1.08 -17.89
CA GLY A 179 -5.21 -1.09 -17.56
C GLY A 179 -5.56 -0.25 -16.32
N ARG A 180 -4.75 0.78 -16.00
CA ARG A 180 -5.04 1.72 -14.91
C ARG A 180 -6.43 2.33 -15.06
N ASP A 181 -7.17 2.33 -13.97
CA ASP A 181 -8.51 2.92 -13.95
C ASP A 181 -8.47 4.44 -13.85
N THR A 182 -9.48 5.07 -14.43
CA THR A 182 -9.79 6.49 -14.24
C THR A 182 -10.41 6.75 -12.87
N SER A 183 -10.58 8.02 -12.54
CA SER A 183 -11.21 8.46 -11.31
C SER A 183 -12.62 7.89 -11.14
N PHE A 184 -12.91 7.41 -9.92
CA PHE A 184 -14.19 6.82 -9.57
C PHE A 184 -15.16 7.94 -9.19
N CYS A 185 -16.16 8.19 -10.05
CA CYS A 185 -17.11 9.29 -9.91
C CYS A 185 -18.54 8.78 -10.17
N ARG A 186 -19.03 7.91 -9.28
CA ARG A 186 -20.41 7.42 -9.34
C ARG A 186 -21.33 8.39 -8.61
N LYS A 187 -22.54 8.59 -9.13
CA LYS A 187 -23.59 9.37 -8.44
C LYS A 187 -23.87 8.74 -7.06
N ASN A 188 -24.05 9.56 -6.03
CA ASN A 188 -24.34 9.14 -4.66
C ASN A 188 -23.26 8.24 -4.01
N LYS A 189 -22.00 8.36 -4.44
CA LYS A 189 -20.84 7.68 -3.85
C LYS A 189 -19.71 8.69 -3.64
N PHE A 190 -18.84 8.43 -2.66
CA PHE A 190 -17.61 9.19 -2.49
C PHE A 190 -16.71 9.05 -3.72
N LYS A 191 -16.15 10.17 -4.16
CA LYS A 191 -15.25 10.23 -5.31
C LYS A 191 -13.86 9.74 -4.92
N VAL A 192 -13.21 9.07 -5.86
CA VAL A 192 -11.81 8.65 -5.72
C VAL A 192 -11.03 9.14 -6.92
N GLU A 193 -10.41 10.30 -6.76
CA GLU A 193 -9.77 11.06 -7.83
C GLU A 193 -8.28 10.73 -7.91
N ASN A 194 -7.83 10.33 -9.09
CA ASN A 194 -6.44 10.02 -9.36
C ASN A 194 -5.61 11.30 -9.40
N ILE A 195 -4.54 11.35 -8.61
CA ILE A 195 -3.51 12.38 -8.74
C ILE A 195 -2.75 12.14 -10.05
N LYS A 196 -2.51 13.21 -10.80
CA LYS A 196 -1.74 13.24 -12.06
C LYS A 196 -0.34 13.79 -11.85
N MET A 197 -0.18 14.72 -10.92
CA MET A 197 1.06 15.45 -10.71
C MET A 197 1.29 15.67 -9.22
N ILE A 198 2.51 15.38 -8.79
CA ILE A 198 3.00 15.60 -7.44
C ILE A 198 3.94 16.79 -7.44
N GLU A 199 3.83 17.65 -6.44
CA GLU A 199 4.72 18.78 -6.21
C GLU A 199 5.25 18.78 -4.78
N THR A 200 6.55 19.04 -4.65
CA THR A 200 7.23 19.26 -3.39
C THR A 200 8.00 20.56 -3.46
N SER A 201 8.60 20.98 -2.36
CA SER A 201 9.56 22.09 -2.36
C SER A 201 10.83 21.82 -3.17
N LEU A 202 11.11 20.56 -3.54
CA LEU A 202 12.34 20.15 -4.22
C LEU A 202 12.14 19.94 -5.73
N SER A 203 11.01 19.36 -6.12
CA SER A 203 10.71 19.04 -7.50
C SER A 203 9.23 18.72 -7.71
N GLN A 204 8.85 18.60 -8.98
CA GLN A 204 7.54 18.17 -9.43
C GLN A 204 7.71 17.00 -10.41
N TRP A 205 6.83 16.02 -10.32
CA TRP A 205 6.84 14.86 -11.23
C TRP A 205 5.41 14.38 -11.51
N LYS A 206 5.28 13.62 -12.60
CA LYS A 206 4.01 12.97 -12.96
C LYS A 206 3.84 11.67 -12.19
N ASN A 207 2.60 11.24 -12.02
CA ASN A 207 2.28 9.94 -11.41
C ASN A 207 2.88 8.73 -12.17
N THR A 208 3.30 8.88 -13.42
CA THR A 208 4.01 7.87 -14.22
C THR A 208 5.42 7.58 -13.69
N GLN A 209 6.03 8.54 -13.00
CA GLN A 209 7.36 8.46 -12.38
C GLN A 209 7.29 8.22 -10.86
N ASP A 210 6.16 7.71 -10.38
CA ASP A 210 5.87 7.56 -8.96
C ASP A 210 5.21 6.21 -8.68
N HIS A 211 5.90 5.35 -7.95
CA HIS A 211 5.42 4.02 -7.53
C HIS A 211 4.68 4.05 -6.20
N SER A 212 4.68 5.19 -5.52
CA SER A 212 3.99 5.34 -4.25
C SER A 212 2.50 5.08 -4.40
N LYS A 213 1.94 4.61 -3.30
CA LYS A 213 0.54 4.21 -3.19
C LYS A 213 0.03 4.79 -1.91
N TRP A 214 -0.74 5.86 -2.01
CA TRP A 214 -1.32 6.52 -0.86
C TRP A 214 -2.57 7.27 -1.26
N CYS A 215 -3.41 7.56 -0.27
CA CYS A 215 -4.57 8.40 -0.46
C CYS A 215 -4.75 9.34 0.71
N VAL A 216 -5.43 10.46 0.45
CA VAL A 216 -5.68 11.50 1.42
C VAL A 216 -7.11 12.01 1.26
N ALA A 217 -7.77 12.29 2.38
CA ALA A 217 -9.10 12.87 2.37
C ALA A 217 -9.08 14.28 1.76
N LYS A 218 -10.03 14.54 0.87
CA LYS A 218 -10.19 15.85 0.19
C LYS A 218 -10.87 16.87 1.10
N ASP A 219 -11.80 16.43 1.94
CA ASP A 219 -12.54 17.27 2.88
C ASP A 219 -11.59 17.92 3.92
N PRO A 220 -11.65 19.25 4.12
CA PRO A 220 -10.88 19.94 5.16
C PRO A 220 -11.04 19.36 6.57
N GLU A 221 -12.25 18.92 6.93
CA GLU A 221 -12.61 18.42 8.28
C GLU A 221 -12.28 16.94 8.48
N ASN A 222 -11.94 16.25 7.39
CA ASN A 222 -11.56 14.85 7.41
C ASN A 222 -10.02 14.71 7.37
N ASN A 223 -9.43 14.15 8.42
CA ASN A 223 -7.98 14.12 8.60
C ASN A 223 -7.34 12.76 8.24
N TRP A 224 -8.01 11.95 7.44
CA TRP A 224 -7.50 10.63 7.05
C TRP A 224 -6.44 10.71 5.94
N MET A 225 -5.34 10.00 6.17
CA MET A 225 -4.30 9.69 5.20
C MET A 225 -3.96 8.20 5.32
N CYS A 226 -3.76 7.52 4.18
CA CYS A 226 -3.37 6.11 4.19
C CYS A 226 -2.20 5.84 3.22
N VAL A 227 -1.28 4.98 3.64
CA VAL A 227 -0.28 4.34 2.76
C VAL A 227 -0.76 2.94 2.41
N ALA A 228 -0.79 2.63 1.12
CA ALA A 228 -1.46 1.47 0.57
C ALA A 228 -0.52 0.54 -0.19
N ASP A 229 -1.06 -0.63 -0.54
CA ASP A 229 -0.28 -1.74 -1.08
C ASP A 229 -0.46 -1.89 -2.58
N VAL A 230 -1.65 -1.60 -3.09
CA VAL A 230 -2.07 -1.93 -4.46
C VAL A 230 -2.15 -0.70 -5.35
N ASN A 231 -1.82 -0.87 -6.64
CA ASN A 231 -2.16 0.10 -7.67
C ASN A 231 -3.67 0.06 -7.99
N ARG A 232 -4.15 1.00 -8.82
CA ARG A 232 -5.55 1.05 -9.28
C ARG A 232 -5.69 0.58 -10.73
N ALA A 233 -6.02 -0.68 -10.90
CA ALA A 233 -6.38 -1.27 -12.19
C ALA A 233 -7.33 -2.44 -11.96
N GLN A 234 -8.14 -2.80 -12.96
CA GLN A 234 -9.04 -3.95 -12.86
C GLN A 234 -8.30 -5.25 -12.49
N SER A 235 -7.08 -5.44 -12.99
CA SER A 235 -6.21 -6.57 -12.62
C SER A 235 -5.81 -6.58 -11.15
N GLN A 236 -5.85 -5.43 -10.47
CA GLN A 236 -5.58 -5.32 -9.03
C GLN A 236 -6.84 -5.59 -8.20
N TYR A 237 -8.06 -5.45 -8.75
CA TYR A 237 -9.30 -5.62 -8.00
C TYR A 237 -9.47 -7.03 -7.42
N THR A 238 -9.02 -8.02 -8.19
CA THR A 238 -9.05 -9.42 -7.80
C THR A 238 -7.81 -9.87 -7.02
N ARG A 239 -6.90 -8.96 -6.71
CA ARG A 239 -5.77 -9.21 -5.81
C ARG A 239 -6.10 -8.80 -4.39
N ARG A 240 -5.51 -9.50 -3.42
CA ARG A 240 -5.52 -9.06 -2.03
C ARG A 240 -4.64 -7.82 -1.87
N GLY A 241 -4.98 -6.99 -0.90
CA GLY A 241 -4.19 -5.81 -0.56
C GLY A 241 -4.86 -5.00 0.53
N GLY A 242 -4.09 -4.10 1.12
CA GLY A 242 -4.57 -3.23 2.18
C GLY A 242 -3.86 -1.89 2.24
N ALA A 243 -4.09 -1.19 3.34
CA ALA A 243 -3.45 0.05 3.68
C ALA A 243 -3.29 0.21 5.20
N LEU A 244 -2.38 1.07 5.60
CA LEU A 244 -2.25 1.61 6.95
C LEU A 244 -2.64 3.09 6.93
N CYS A 245 -3.68 3.42 7.69
CA CYS A 245 -4.26 4.75 7.77
C CYS A 245 -3.95 5.43 9.11
N ILE A 246 -3.89 6.76 9.09
CA ILE A 246 -3.81 7.62 10.26
C ILE A 246 -4.81 8.77 10.14
N ASN A 247 -5.43 9.13 11.25
CA ASN A 247 -6.32 10.28 11.37
C ASN A 247 -5.52 11.41 12.06
N ASP A 248 -4.78 12.19 11.27
CA ASP A 248 -3.89 13.25 11.75
C ASP A 248 -3.89 14.42 10.78
N LYS A 249 -4.35 15.59 11.25
CA LYS A 249 -4.53 16.78 10.41
C LYS A 249 -3.24 17.24 9.76
N ARG A 250 -2.13 17.22 10.50
CA ARG A 250 -0.83 17.67 10.01
C ARG A 250 -0.32 16.75 8.89
N ILE A 251 -0.42 15.43 9.08
CA ILE A 251 -0.02 14.47 8.03
C ILE A 251 -0.94 14.59 6.82
N LYS A 252 -2.25 14.67 7.03
CA LYS A 252 -3.24 14.86 5.97
C LYS A 252 -2.93 16.12 5.16
N ASP A 253 -2.69 17.25 5.81
CA ASP A 253 -2.41 18.52 5.12
C ASP A 253 -1.10 18.47 4.32
N ILE A 254 -0.05 17.81 4.84
CA ILE A 254 1.20 17.57 4.09
C ILE A 254 0.89 16.82 2.79
N PHE A 255 0.26 15.65 2.89
CA PHE A 255 -0.01 14.80 1.71
C PHE A 255 -1.00 15.43 0.74
N LYS A 256 -2.00 16.16 1.24
CA LYS A 256 -2.93 16.91 0.40
C LYS A 256 -2.21 18.00 -0.41
N ASN A 257 -1.24 18.69 0.20
CA ASN A 257 -0.46 19.72 -0.48
C ASN A 257 0.53 19.15 -1.51
N LEU A 258 0.86 17.86 -1.44
CA LEU A 258 1.64 17.20 -2.49
C LEU A 258 0.86 17.04 -3.80
N ALA A 259 -0.47 16.96 -3.72
CA ALA A 259 -1.33 16.73 -4.87
C ALA A 259 -1.56 18.03 -5.66
N LYS A 260 -0.72 18.26 -6.69
CA LYS A 260 -0.80 19.47 -7.53
C LYS A 260 -1.97 19.42 -8.51
N GLU A 261 -2.09 18.31 -9.24
CA GLU A 261 -3.14 18.12 -10.24
C GLU A 261 -3.80 16.75 -10.05
N SER A 262 -5.12 16.70 -10.24
CA SER A 262 -5.90 15.47 -10.21
C SER A 262 -6.81 15.35 -11.42
N GLU A 263 -7.19 14.12 -11.73
CA GLU A 263 -8.20 13.80 -12.71
C GLU A 263 -9.58 14.16 -12.15
N ASP A 264 -10.13 15.28 -12.60
CA ASP A 264 -11.46 15.73 -12.20
C ASP A 264 -12.57 14.85 -12.79
N CYS A 265 -13.57 14.58 -11.97
CA CYS A 265 -14.82 13.93 -12.31
C CYS A 265 -15.72 14.70 -13.30
N GLN A 266 -15.41 15.96 -13.63
CA GLN A 266 -16.26 16.81 -14.49
C GLN A 266 -16.08 16.56 -16.01
N ASN A 267 -14.92 16.07 -16.49
CA ASN A 267 -14.63 15.91 -17.93
C ASN A 267 -14.91 14.50 -18.48
N ARG A 268 -15.92 13.81 -17.93
CA ARG A 268 -16.18 12.38 -18.20
C ARG A 268 -16.73 12.02 -19.57
N SER A 269 -17.34 12.96 -20.30
CA SER A 269 -18.07 12.64 -21.53
C SER A 269 -17.19 11.94 -22.58
N LEU A 270 -15.92 12.33 -22.72
CA LEU A 270 -15.02 11.73 -23.70
C LEU A 270 -14.49 10.36 -23.27
N LEU A 271 -14.13 10.20 -22.00
CA LEU A 271 -13.57 8.95 -21.46
C LEU A 271 -14.61 7.84 -21.34
N ASP A 272 -15.86 8.19 -20.98
CA ASP A 272 -16.97 7.24 -20.94
C ASP A 272 -17.33 6.75 -22.36
N ILE A 273 -17.24 7.63 -23.39
CA ILE A 273 -17.40 7.24 -24.80
C ILE A 273 -16.30 6.27 -25.24
N LEU A 274 -15.05 6.51 -24.85
CA LEU A 274 -13.91 5.66 -25.23
C LEU A 274 -13.96 4.26 -24.57
N ASP A 275 -14.52 4.16 -23.37
CA ASP A 275 -14.81 2.89 -22.70
C ASP A 275 -15.87 2.08 -23.45
N VAL A 276 -16.96 2.73 -23.87
CA VAL A 276 -18.02 2.09 -24.67
C VAL A 276 -17.47 1.56 -26.00
N LEU A 277 -16.49 2.26 -26.59
CA LEU A 277 -15.86 1.89 -27.85
C LEU A 277 -14.70 0.89 -27.70
N ASN A 278 -14.35 0.47 -26.48
CA ASN A 278 -13.21 -0.43 -26.20
C ASN A 278 -11.85 0.13 -26.69
N LEU A 279 -11.76 1.45 -26.88
CA LEU A 279 -10.58 2.15 -27.39
C LEU A 279 -9.62 2.59 -26.28
N ARG A 280 -9.98 2.41 -25.00
CA ARG A 280 -9.17 2.85 -23.85
C ARG A 280 -7.77 2.23 -23.82
N ASN A 281 -7.65 0.97 -24.25
CA ASN A 281 -6.36 0.27 -24.31
C ASN A 281 -5.39 0.93 -25.30
N PHE A 282 -5.88 1.59 -26.36
CA PHE A 282 -5.02 2.27 -27.33
C PHE A 282 -4.38 3.56 -26.79
N LEU A 283 -5.02 4.24 -25.82
CA LEU A 283 -4.47 5.45 -25.23
C LEU A 283 -3.34 5.17 -24.23
N ASN A 284 -3.41 4.06 -23.51
CA ASN A 284 -2.35 3.64 -22.59
C ASN A 284 -1.09 3.15 -23.31
N ILE A 285 -1.21 2.64 -24.55
CA ILE A 285 -0.10 2.20 -25.39
C ILE A 285 0.76 3.38 -25.89
N LEU A 286 0.23 4.61 -25.83
CA LEU A 286 0.88 5.81 -26.37
C LEU A 286 1.44 6.75 -25.29
N ASN A 287 1.50 6.35 -24.02
CA ASN A 287 2.07 7.23 -22.99
C ASN A 287 3.61 7.20 -23.08
N PRO A 288 4.27 8.26 -23.61
CA PRO A 288 5.72 8.26 -23.82
C PRO A 288 6.51 8.25 -22.51
N ASP A 289 5.85 8.55 -21.38
CA ASP A 289 6.47 8.52 -20.06
C ASP A 289 6.54 7.11 -19.46
N CYS A 290 5.90 6.12 -20.10
CA CYS A 290 5.86 4.73 -19.65
C CYS A 290 6.75 3.88 -20.55
N ASP A 291 7.75 3.23 -19.96
CA ASP A 291 8.52 2.20 -20.67
C ASP A 291 7.57 1.04 -21.05
N PRO A 292 7.67 0.48 -22.27
CA PRO A 292 6.92 -0.69 -22.70
C PRO A 292 7.10 -1.92 -21.79
#